data_AF-A0A1B0D6D5-F1
#
_entry.id   AF-A0A1B0D6D5-F1
#
_cell.length_a   1.000
_cell.length_b   1.000
_cell.length_c   1.000
_cell.angle_alpha   90.00
_cell.angle_beta   90.00
_cell.angle_gamma   90.00
#
_symmetry.space_group_name_H-M   'P 1'
#
loop_
_entity.id
_entity.type
_entity.pdbx_description
1 polymer ?
#
loop_
_entity_poly.entity_id
_entity_poly.type
_entity_poly.pdbx_seq_one_letter_code
_entity_poly.pdbx_strand_id
1 'polypeptide(L)'
;MAGALEGDLFVGPKAEEHRGLLSIRYPMEHGIVTDWNDMERIWTYIYSKDQLATFSEEHPVLLTEAPLNPRRNREKAAEIFFETFNVPALFVSMQAVLSLYATGRVTGVVLDAGDGVTHAVPIYEGFAMPHSIMRVDIAGRDVTRHLRALIRKEGFNFRTTAEFEIVKAIKEKACYLATNPQKEETIETDKILYTLPDGNTIDVSPLLN
;
A
#
# COMPACT_ATOMS: atom_id res chain seq x y z
N MET A 1 -15.24 30.48 4.03
CA MET A 1 -16.31 29.55 4.44
C MET A 1 -15.97 28.22 3.82
N ALA A 2 -15.52 27.25 4.61
CA ALA A 2 -15.27 25.90 4.11
C ALA A 2 -16.64 25.34 3.68
N GLY A 3 -16.79 25.05 2.38
CA GLY A 3 -17.97 24.32 1.91
C GLY A 3 -18.03 23.01 2.67
N ALA A 4 -19.16 22.74 3.33
CA ALA A 4 -19.36 21.46 3.98
C ALA A 4 -19.18 20.38 2.91
N LEU A 5 -18.22 19.48 3.11
CA LEU A 5 -18.09 18.31 2.27
C LEU A 5 -19.39 17.50 2.42
N GLU A 6 -20.05 17.24 1.31
CA GLU A 6 -21.30 16.48 1.32
C GLU A 6 -20.97 14.99 1.38
N GLY A 7 -21.43 14.31 2.44
CA GLY A 7 -21.20 12.89 2.69
C GLY A 7 -20.26 12.62 3.87
N ASP A 8 -20.45 11.45 4.51
CA ASP A 8 -19.71 11.06 5.71
C ASP A 8 -18.51 10.12 5.42
N LEU A 9 -18.37 9.69 4.16
CA LEU A 9 -17.37 8.70 3.75
C LEU A 9 -16.71 9.09 2.42
N PHE A 10 -15.39 9.08 2.41
CA PHE A 10 -14.58 9.47 1.26
C PHE A 10 -13.60 8.35 0.93
N VAL A 11 -13.45 8.07 -0.38
CA VAL A 11 -12.50 7.08 -0.91
C VAL A 11 -11.68 7.75 -2.01
N GLY A 12 -10.40 7.38 -2.12
CA GLY A 12 -9.52 7.86 -3.20
C GLY A 12 -9.06 9.32 -3.02
N PRO A 13 -8.90 10.09 -4.12
CA PRO A 13 -8.30 11.42 -4.09
C PRO A 13 -9.01 12.42 -3.16
N LYS A 14 -10.34 12.33 -3.04
CA LYS A 14 -11.12 13.19 -2.12
C LYS A 14 -10.71 12.98 -0.66
N ALA A 15 -10.41 11.73 -0.27
CA ALA A 15 -9.95 11.40 1.07
C ALA A 15 -8.51 11.87 1.31
N GLU A 16 -7.68 11.87 0.28
CA GLU A 16 -6.30 12.37 0.36
C GLU A 16 -6.24 13.89 0.46
N GLU A 17 -7.00 14.61 -0.37
CA GLU A 17 -7.07 16.07 -0.37
C GLU A 17 -7.57 16.61 0.97
N HIS A 18 -8.60 15.98 1.54
CA HIS A 18 -9.23 16.40 2.78
C HIS A 18 -8.75 15.60 4.01
N ARG A 19 -7.60 14.92 3.91
CA ARG A 19 -7.08 14.05 4.99
C ARG A 19 -6.99 14.72 6.36
N GLY A 20 -6.74 16.02 6.42
CA GLY A 20 -6.67 16.77 7.69
C GLY A 20 -8.01 16.85 8.44
N LEU A 21 -9.14 16.62 7.75
CA LEU A 21 -10.49 16.61 8.31
C LEU A 21 -10.99 15.18 8.59
N LEU A 22 -10.26 14.15 8.16
CA LEU A 22 -10.74 12.77 8.10
C LEU A 22 -9.93 11.83 9.00
N SER A 23 -10.59 10.79 9.52
CA SER A 23 -9.91 9.64 10.13
C SER A 23 -9.71 8.57 9.07
N ILE A 24 -8.48 8.45 8.56
CA ILE A 24 -8.11 7.47 7.53
C ILE A 24 -8.06 6.07 8.13
N ARG A 25 -8.66 5.11 7.44
CA ARG A 25 -8.60 3.68 7.74
C ARG A 25 -8.12 2.91 6.52
N TYR A 26 -7.39 1.82 6.75
CA TYR A 26 -6.95 0.91 5.69
C TYR A 26 -7.65 -0.43 5.91
N PRO A 27 -8.46 -0.91 4.95
CA PRO A 27 -9.16 -2.18 5.08
C PRO A 27 -8.26 -3.40 4.81
N MET A 28 -6.98 -3.18 4.52
CA MET A 28 -5.98 -4.21 4.31
C MET A 28 -4.76 -3.99 5.22
N GLU A 29 -4.30 -5.08 5.81
CA GLU A 29 -3.06 -5.17 6.58
C GLU A 29 -2.27 -6.41 6.14
N HIS A 30 -0.97 -6.24 5.87
CA HIS A 30 -0.08 -7.32 5.41
C HIS A 30 -0.63 -8.14 4.23
N GLY A 31 -1.26 -7.48 3.25
CA GLY A 31 -1.84 -8.13 2.06
C GLY A 31 -3.11 -8.95 2.34
N ILE A 32 -3.70 -8.81 3.52
CA ILE A 32 -4.91 -9.52 3.97
C ILE A 32 -6.00 -8.48 4.22
N VAL A 33 -7.21 -8.73 3.71
CA VAL A 33 -8.38 -7.91 4.00
C VAL A 33 -8.83 -8.12 5.44
N THR A 34 -8.91 -7.03 6.22
CA THR A 34 -9.35 -7.03 7.62
C THR A 34 -10.73 -6.42 7.79
N ASP A 35 -11.14 -5.48 6.94
CA ASP A 35 -12.49 -4.90 6.91
C ASP A 35 -13.11 -5.04 5.51
N TRP A 36 -14.06 -5.98 5.39
CA TRP A 36 -14.74 -6.27 4.13
C TRP A 36 -15.74 -5.18 3.72
N ASN A 37 -16.33 -4.45 4.68
CA ASN A 37 -17.28 -3.38 4.36
C ASN A 37 -16.54 -2.22 3.70
N ASP A 38 -15.37 -1.86 4.23
CA ASP A 38 -14.54 -0.81 3.65
C ASP A 38 -13.90 -1.27 2.33
N MET A 39 -13.54 -2.55 2.16
CA MET A 39 -13.12 -3.08 0.85
C MET A 39 -14.23 -3.00 -0.21
N GLU A 40 -15.45 -3.40 0.14
CA GLU A 40 -16.59 -3.35 -0.78
C GLU A 40 -16.85 -1.91 -1.25
N ARG A 41 -16.80 -0.95 -0.32
CA ARG A 41 -16.89 0.49 -0.64
C ARG A 41 -15.79 0.96 -1.60
N ILE A 42 -14.56 0.47 -1.44
CA ILE A 42 -13.47 0.76 -2.39
C ILE A 42 -13.80 0.20 -3.76
N TRP A 43 -14.28 -1.04 -3.87
CA TRP A 43 -14.66 -1.63 -5.15
C TRP A 43 -15.86 -0.90 -5.79
N THR A 44 -16.87 -0.50 -5.01
CA THR A 44 -17.96 0.35 -5.49
C THR A 44 -17.45 1.68 -6.02
N TYR A 45 -16.49 2.30 -5.33
CA TYR A 45 -15.86 3.53 -5.78
C TYR A 45 -15.13 3.36 -7.12
N ILE A 46 -14.43 2.23 -7.32
CA ILE A 46 -13.71 1.93 -8.57
C ILE A 46 -14.68 1.85 -9.77
N TYR A 47 -15.83 1.20 -9.63
CA TYR A 47 -16.84 1.15 -10.70
C TYR A 47 -17.62 2.47 -10.87
N SER A 48 -17.62 3.33 -9.87
CA SER A 48 -18.38 4.57 -9.89
C SER A 48 -17.97 5.51 -11.04
N LYS A 49 -18.81 6.52 -11.29
CA LYS A 49 -18.56 7.57 -12.29
C LYS A 49 -17.30 8.38 -12.03
N ASP A 50 -16.83 8.41 -10.78
CA ASP A 50 -15.62 9.14 -10.40
C ASP A 50 -14.33 8.40 -10.84
N GLN A 51 -14.42 7.12 -11.26
CA GLN A 51 -13.27 6.33 -11.72
C GLN A 51 -13.49 5.61 -13.06
N LEU A 52 -13.94 4.35 -13.06
CA LEU A 52 -14.07 3.59 -14.32
C LEU A 52 -15.34 3.95 -15.09
N ALA A 53 -16.36 4.50 -14.43
CA ALA A 53 -17.64 4.87 -15.04
C ALA A 53 -18.28 3.74 -15.87
N THR A 54 -18.21 2.51 -15.36
CA THR A 54 -18.72 1.30 -16.02
C THR A 54 -19.52 0.44 -15.05
N PHE A 55 -20.40 -0.41 -15.57
CA PHE A 55 -21.15 -1.36 -14.77
C PHE A 55 -20.36 -2.65 -14.57
N SER A 56 -20.29 -3.13 -13.33
CA SER A 56 -19.59 -4.38 -13.00
C SER A 56 -20.16 -5.60 -13.73
N GLU A 57 -21.46 -5.58 -14.04
CA GLU A 57 -22.19 -6.63 -14.75
C GLU A 57 -21.73 -6.83 -16.20
N GLU A 58 -21.11 -5.81 -16.81
CA GLU A 58 -20.74 -5.83 -18.22
C GLU A 58 -19.33 -6.39 -18.46
N HIS A 59 -18.52 -6.55 -17.39
CA HIS A 59 -17.09 -6.77 -17.52
C HIS A 59 -16.55 -7.89 -16.61
N PRO A 60 -15.86 -8.89 -17.17
CA PRO A 60 -15.08 -9.85 -16.38
C PRO A 60 -14.02 -9.15 -15.52
N VAL A 61 -13.76 -9.71 -14.33
CA VAL A 61 -12.79 -9.15 -13.37
C VAL A 61 -11.57 -10.06 -13.22
N LEU A 62 -10.40 -9.44 -13.31
CA LEU A 62 -9.12 -10.02 -12.89
C LEU A 62 -8.73 -9.40 -11.54
N LEU A 63 -8.70 -10.20 -10.48
CA LEU A 63 -8.25 -9.77 -9.16
C LEU A 63 -6.83 -10.31 -8.88
N THR A 64 -6.05 -9.56 -8.11
CA THR A 64 -4.73 -9.99 -7.65
C THR A 64 -4.72 -10.20 -6.15
N GLU A 65 -3.92 -11.15 -5.69
CA GLU A 65 -3.71 -11.39 -4.26
C GLU A 65 -2.24 -11.71 -3.94
N ALA A 66 -1.89 -11.50 -2.67
CA ALA A 66 -0.58 -11.88 -2.14
C ALA A 66 -0.43 -13.41 -2.09
N PRO A 67 0.81 -13.94 -2.20
CA PRO A 67 1.03 -15.37 -2.02
C PRO A 67 0.62 -15.83 -0.61
N LEU A 68 0.18 -17.09 -0.52
CA LEU A 68 -0.26 -17.72 0.72
C LEU A 68 -1.47 -17.03 1.38
N ASN A 69 -2.30 -16.31 0.62
CA ASN A 69 -3.56 -15.74 1.10
C ASN A 69 -4.52 -16.85 1.58
N PRO A 70 -5.18 -16.72 2.75
CA PRO A 70 -6.16 -17.71 3.20
C PRO A 70 -7.27 -17.94 2.19
N ARG A 71 -7.62 -19.21 1.96
CA ARG A 71 -8.71 -19.58 1.02
C ARG A 71 -10.02 -18.89 1.34
N ARG A 72 -10.35 -18.74 2.63
CA ARG A 72 -11.55 -18.04 3.10
C ARG A 72 -11.64 -16.60 2.59
N ASN A 73 -10.52 -15.89 2.48
CA ASN A 73 -10.52 -14.52 1.96
C ASN A 73 -10.78 -14.52 0.46
N ARG A 74 -10.21 -15.48 -0.27
CA ARG A 74 -10.47 -15.65 -1.70
C ARG A 74 -11.94 -15.99 -1.97
N GLU A 75 -12.52 -16.88 -1.16
CA GLU A 75 -13.95 -17.23 -1.20
C GLU A 75 -14.83 -16.00 -0.92
N LYS A 76 -14.50 -15.23 0.13
CA LYS A 76 -15.27 -14.02 0.46
C LYS A 76 -15.18 -12.94 -0.62
N ALA A 77 -14.01 -12.75 -1.23
CA ALA A 77 -13.86 -11.85 -2.37
C ALA A 77 -14.73 -12.33 -3.55
N ALA A 78 -14.71 -13.63 -3.86
CA ALA A 78 -15.53 -14.19 -4.93
C ALA A 78 -17.04 -14.03 -4.66
N GLU A 79 -17.48 -14.30 -3.42
CA GLU A 79 -18.86 -14.06 -2.97
C GLU A 79 -19.28 -12.61 -3.24
N ILE A 80 -18.48 -11.63 -2.82
CA ILE A 80 -18.79 -10.21 -3.03
C ILE A 80 -18.85 -9.86 -4.53
N PHE A 81 -17.88 -10.32 -5.33
CA PHE A 81 -17.86 -10.01 -6.76
C PHE A 81 -19.03 -10.64 -7.53
N PHE A 82 -19.43 -11.87 -7.19
CA PHE A 82 -20.55 -12.53 -7.86
C PHE A 82 -21.93 -12.11 -7.31
N GLU A 83 -22.09 -12.00 -6.00
CA GLU A 83 -23.40 -11.75 -5.37
C GLU A 83 -23.73 -10.25 -5.27
N THR A 84 -22.75 -9.41 -4.95
CA THR A 84 -22.96 -7.96 -4.83
C THR A 84 -22.76 -7.25 -6.16
N PHE A 85 -21.66 -7.55 -6.85
CA PHE A 85 -21.29 -6.84 -8.09
C PHE A 85 -21.79 -7.54 -9.37
N ASN A 86 -22.37 -8.73 -9.27
CA ASN A 86 -22.93 -9.48 -10.40
C ASN A 86 -21.96 -9.64 -11.58
N VAL A 87 -20.65 -9.81 -11.31
CA VAL A 87 -19.66 -9.89 -12.39
C VAL A 87 -19.88 -11.14 -13.25
N PRO A 88 -19.73 -11.04 -14.58
CA PRO A 88 -19.97 -12.17 -15.49
C PRO A 88 -18.93 -13.28 -15.34
N ALA A 89 -17.71 -12.94 -14.93
CA ALA A 89 -16.64 -13.87 -14.63
C ALA A 89 -15.60 -13.24 -13.70
N LEU A 90 -14.95 -14.08 -12.88
CA LEU A 90 -13.87 -13.67 -11.98
C LEU A 90 -12.68 -14.61 -12.12
N PHE A 91 -11.48 -14.06 -12.23
CA PHE A 91 -10.23 -14.79 -12.13
C PHE A 91 -9.32 -14.13 -11.09
N VAL A 92 -8.69 -14.94 -10.23
CA VAL A 92 -7.76 -14.46 -9.19
C VAL A 92 -6.37 -14.99 -9.49
N SER A 93 -5.39 -14.10 -9.54
CA SER A 93 -3.99 -14.45 -9.84
C SER A 93 -3.01 -13.89 -8.81
N MET A 94 -1.85 -14.54 -8.70
CA MET A 94 -0.78 -14.10 -7.81
C MET A 94 0.00 -12.94 -8.43
N GLN A 95 0.25 -11.90 -7.63
CA GLN A 95 0.99 -10.70 -8.05
C GLN A 95 2.34 -11.03 -8.70
N ALA A 96 3.15 -11.87 -8.06
CA ALA A 96 4.47 -12.26 -8.57
C ALA A 96 4.44 -12.91 -9.96
N VAL A 97 3.43 -13.73 -10.26
CA VAL A 97 3.29 -14.38 -11.57
C VAL A 97 2.98 -13.36 -12.65
N LEU A 98 2.07 -12.43 -12.37
CA LEU A 98 1.73 -11.34 -13.29
C LEU A 98 2.91 -10.40 -13.53
N SER A 99 3.68 -10.08 -12.49
CA SER A 99 4.90 -9.27 -12.61
C SER A 99 5.94 -9.94 -13.52
N LEU A 100 6.12 -11.27 -13.42
CA LEU A 100 7.04 -11.97 -14.30
C LEU A 100 6.56 -11.96 -15.76
N TYR A 101 5.26 -12.19 -15.98
CA TYR A 101 4.65 -12.11 -17.31
C TYR A 101 4.73 -10.72 -17.94
N ALA A 102 4.61 -9.65 -17.15
CA ALA A 102 4.79 -8.29 -17.63
C ALA A 102 6.20 -8.06 -18.22
N THR A 103 7.21 -8.83 -17.78
CA THR A 103 8.57 -8.76 -18.32
C THR A 103 8.84 -9.71 -19.49
N GLY A 104 7.82 -10.46 -19.96
CA GLY A 104 7.96 -11.46 -21.02
C GLY A 104 8.74 -12.71 -20.63
N ARG A 105 8.90 -12.97 -19.32
CA ARG A 105 9.59 -14.14 -18.79
C ARG A 105 8.60 -15.11 -18.20
N VAL A 106 8.98 -16.39 -18.21
CA VAL A 106 8.20 -17.49 -17.59
C VAL A 106 8.97 -18.19 -16.46
N THR A 107 10.28 -17.95 -16.36
CA THR A 107 11.14 -18.49 -15.32
C THR A 107 11.93 -17.36 -14.67
N GLY A 108 11.98 -17.34 -13.34
CA GLY A 108 12.69 -16.33 -12.56
C GLY A 108 12.26 -16.31 -11.10
N VAL A 109 12.96 -15.52 -10.29
CA VAL A 109 12.54 -15.22 -8.91
C VAL A 109 12.04 -13.79 -8.89
N VAL A 110 10.83 -13.60 -8.38
CA VAL A 110 10.23 -12.27 -8.19
C VAL A 110 10.34 -11.92 -6.72
N LEU A 111 11.06 -10.83 -6.43
CA LEU A 111 11.07 -10.17 -5.13
C LEU A 111 10.12 -8.97 -5.22
N ASP A 112 9.00 -9.04 -4.53
CA ASP A 112 8.01 -7.97 -4.47
C ASP A 112 7.94 -7.41 -3.05
N ALA A 113 8.09 -6.09 -2.92
CA ALA A 113 8.12 -5.36 -1.66
C ALA A 113 7.09 -4.22 -1.72
N GLY A 114 5.88 -4.49 -1.20
CA GLY A 114 4.76 -3.55 -1.22
C GLY A 114 4.66 -2.66 0.02
N ASP A 115 3.45 -2.16 0.30
CA ASP A 115 3.16 -1.44 1.55
C ASP A 115 3.04 -2.38 2.75
N GLY A 116 2.43 -3.57 2.58
CA GLY A 116 2.11 -4.46 3.70
C GLY A 116 2.97 -5.72 3.81
N VAL A 117 3.49 -6.25 2.71
CA VAL A 117 4.23 -7.53 2.69
C VAL A 117 5.41 -7.43 1.72
N THR A 118 6.49 -8.10 2.08
CA THR A 118 7.59 -8.44 1.16
C THR A 118 7.60 -9.94 0.93
N HIS A 119 7.64 -10.38 -0.32
CA HIS A 119 7.68 -11.80 -0.67
C HIS A 119 8.66 -12.09 -1.81
N ALA A 120 9.32 -13.25 -1.72
CA ALA A 120 10.14 -13.80 -2.77
C ALA A 120 9.48 -15.08 -3.30
N VAL A 121 9.08 -15.04 -4.57
CA VAL A 121 8.37 -16.15 -5.23
C VAL A 121 9.22 -16.66 -6.39
N PRO A 122 9.75 -17.88 -6.30
CA PRO A 122 10.43 -18.51 -7.41
C PRO A 122 9.40 -19.16 -8.37
N ILE A 123 9.56 -18.89 -9.66
CA ILE A 123 8.66 -19.31 -10.74
C ILE A 123 9.50 -20.03 -11.79
N TYR A 124 9.00 -21.17 -12.24
CA TYR A 124 9.62 -21.97 -13.29
C TYR A 124 8.57 -22.34 -14.34
N GLU A 125 8.83 -21.95 -15.59
CA GLU A 125 7.96 -22.21 -16.75
C GLU A 125 6.48 -21.82 -16.52
N GLY A 126 6.25 -20.69 -15.83
CA GLY A 126 4.92 -20.16 -15.51
C GLY A 126 4.30 -20.71 -14.23
N PHE A 127 4.94 -21.68 -13.57
CA PHE A 127 4.47 -22.27 -12.32
C PHE A 127 5.24 -21.71 -11.12
N ALA A 128 4.53 -21.04 -10.21
CA ALA A 128 5.09 -20.65 -8.92
C ALA A 128 5.34 -21.90 -8.06
N MET A 129 6.52 -22.02 -7.47
CA MET A 129 6.90 -23.15 -6.61
C MET A 129 6.46 -22.87 -5.15
N PRO A 130 5.32 -23.42 -4.68
CA PRO A 130 4.69 -22.95 -3.44
C PRO A 130 5.52 -23.23 -2.19
N HIS A 131 6.26 -24.36 -2.20
CA HIS A 131 7.13 -24.79 -1.09
C HIS A 131 8.37 -23.90 -0.92
N SER A 132 8.67 -23.03 -1.88
CA SER A 132 9.86 -22.17 -1.90
C SER A 132 9.49 -20.68 -1.84
N ILE A 133 8.22 -20.37 -1.60
CA ILE A 133 7.76 -18.99 -1.37
C ILE A 133 8.24 -18.55 0.01
N MET A 134 8.98 -17.44 0.05
CA MET A 134 9.33 -16.75 1.28
C MET A 134 8.47 -15.51 1.43
N ARG A 135 7.93 -15.30 2.62
CA ARG A 135 7.10 -14.14 2.95
C ARG A 135 7.58 -13.55 4.27
N VAL A 136 7.66 -12.22 4.31
CA VAL A 136 7.95 -11.44 5.50
C VAL A 136 6.91 -10.33 5.62
N ASP A 137 6.30 -10.21 6.80
CA ASP A 137 5.38 -9.13 7.14
C ASP A 137 6.16 -7.88 7.60
N ILE A 138 7.15 -7.48 6.79
CA ILE A 138 7.92 -6.24 6.92
C ILE A 138 7.93 -5.60 5.54
N ALA A 139 7.38 -4.40 5.44
CA ALA A 139 7.23 -3.72 4.17
C ALA A 139 7.17 -2.18 4.33
N GLY A 140 6.66 -1.47 3.32
CA GLY A 140 6.65 -0.01 3.28
C GLY A 140 5.97 0.65 4.48
N ARG A 141 4.91 0.05 5.04
CA ARG A 141 4.19 0.56 6.21
C ARG A 141 5.01 0.46 7.50
N ASP A 142 5.78 -0.61 7.66
CA ASP A 142 6.65 -0.81 8.81
C ASP A 142 7.83 0.15 8.78
N VAL A 143 8.39 0.40 7.59
CA VAL A 143 9.41 1.44 7.38
C VAL A 143 8.85 2.82 7.72
N THR A 144 7.65 3.17 7.24
CA THR A 144 6.99 4.44 7.61
C THR A 144 6.76 4.54 9.13
N ARG A 145 6.35 3.44 9.78
CA ARG A 145 6.16 3.41 11.24
C ARG A 145 7.47 3.56 12.00
N HIS A 146 8.55 2.96 11.51
CA HIS A 146 9.89 3.11 12.06
C HIS A 146 10.38 4.55 11.93
N LEU A 147 10.26 5.14 10.74
CA LEU A 147 10.60 6.54 10.49
C LEU A 147 9.83 7.49 11.43
N ARG A 148 8.52 7.26 11.63
CA ARG A 148 7.73 8.02 12.60
C ARG A 148 8.29 7.94 14.02
N ALA A 149 8.77 6.76 14.43
CA ALA A 149 9.36 6.57 15.75
C ALA A 149 10.71 7.30 15.89
N LEU A 150 11.51 7.34 14.82
CA LEU A 150 12.76 8.11 14.78
C LEU A 150 12.46 9.62 14.84
N ILE A 151 11.54 10.13 14.02
CA ILE A 151 11.13 11.55 14.02
C ILE A 151 10.64 11.99 15.41
N ARG A 152 9.95 11.09 16.12
CA ARG A 152 9.50 11.33 17.49
C ARG A 152 10.66 11.49 18.48
N LYS A 153 11.80 10.83 18.27
CA LYS A 153 13.00 11.01 19.11
C LYS A 153 13.62 12.39 18.92
N GLU A 154 13.57 12.93 17.70
CA GLU A 154 14.02 14.29 17.37
C GLU A 154 13.07 15.40 17.84
N GLY A 155 11.92 15.05 18.41
CA GLY A 155 11.00 15.98 19.07
C GLY A 155 9.72 16.31 18.29
N PHE A 156 9.59 15.85 17.04
CA PHE A 156 8.36 16.03 16.25
C PHE A 156 7.40 14.86 16.43
N ASN A 157 6.19 15.11 16.91
CA ASN A 157 5.26 14.05 17.31
C ASN A 157 4.02 13.98 16.42
N PHE A 158 4.07 13.12 15.40
CA PHE A 158 2.93 12.79 14.56
C PHE A 158 2.07 11.68 15.20
N ARG A 159 0.84 12.00 15.56
CA ARG A 159 -0.08 11.11 16.31
C ARG A 159 -1.24 10.61 15.47
N THR A 160 -1.78 11.44 14.60
CA THR A 160 -3.00 11.14 13.84
C THR A 160 -2.72 10.26 12.63
N THR A 161 -3.78 9.63 12.11
CA THR A 161 -3.71 8.84 10.86
C THR A 161 -3.42 9.72 9.65
N ALA A 162 -3.90 10.97 9.65
CA ALA A 162 -3.62 11.94 8.60
C ALA A 162 -2.14 12.36 8.59
N GLU A 163 -1.55 12.56 9.77
CA GLU A 163 -0.11 12.85 9.90
C GLU A 163 0.77 11.65 9.53
N PHE A 164 0.26 10.41 9.64
CA PHE A 164 0.98 9.23 9.17
C PHE A 164 1.28 9.29 7.67
N GLU A 165 0.36 9.84 6.87
CA GLU A 165 0.57 10.08 5.43
C GLU A 165 1.65 11.15 5.17
N ILE A 166 1.85 12.10 6.09
CA ILE A 166 2.96 13.06 6.00
C ILE A 166 4.29 12.33 6.16
N VAL A 167 4.40 11.42 7.13
CA VAL A 167 5.61 10.60 7.33
C VAL A 167 5.87 9.70 6.13
N LYS A 168 4.82 9.14 5.52
CA LYS A 168 4.94 8.37 4.28
C LYS A 168 5.49 9.23 3.14
N ALA A 169 5.02 10.46 2.98
CA ALA A 169 5.55 11.39 1.98
C ALA A 169 7.02 11.77 2.24
N ILE A 170 7.42 11.92 3.52
CA ILE A 170 8.84 12.11 3.88
C ILE A 170 9.66 10.89 3.46
N LYS A 171 9.20 9.67 3.79
CA LYS A 171 9.86 8.43 3.37
C LYS A 171 10.07 8.37 1.86
N GLU A 172 9.05 8.68 1.08
CA GLU A 172 9.11 8.59 -0.39
C GLU A 172 10.00 9.65 -1.04
N LYS A 173 10.18 10.82 -0.40
CA LYS A 173 10.95 11.94 -0.97
C LYS A 173 12.36 12.09 -0.43
N ALA A 174 12.59 11.74 0.83
CA ALA A 174 13.83 12.06 1.55
C ALA A 174 14.64 10.82 1.98
N CYS A 175 14.04 9.63 2.04
CA CYS A 175 14.80 8.43 2.42
C CYS A 175 15.56 7.81 1.26
N TYR A 176 16.71 7.21 1.58
CA TYR A 176 17.52 6.41 0.68
C TYR A 176 18.07 5.19 1.41
N LEU A 177 18.66 4.26 0.66
CA LEU A 177 19.35 3.09 1.23
C LEU A 177 20.86 3.29 1.17
N ALA A 178 21.48 3.34 2.34
CA ALA A 178 22.92 3.32 2.51
C ALA A 178 23.52 2.01 1.97
N THR A 179 24.56 2.10 1.13
CA THR A 179 25.26 0.89 0.65
C THR A 179 26.10 0.26 1.75
N ASN A 180 26.65 1.07 2.66
CA ASN A 180 27.40 0.61 3.82
C ASN A 180 27.00 1.42 5.06
N PRO A 181 26.08 0.91 5.89
CA PRO A 181 25.55 1.66 7.02
C PRO A 181 26.63 2.03 8.05
N GLN A 182 27.61 1.16 8.29
CA GLN A 182 28.66 1.41 9.29
C GLN A 182 29.58 2.58 8.92
N LYS A 183 29.80 2.81 7.62
CA LYS A 183 30.63 3.94 7.17
C LYS A 183 29.83 5.24 7.22
N GLU A 184 28.56 5.18 6.85
CA GLU A 184 27.70 6.36 6.75
C GLU A 184 27.34 6.91 8.14
N GLU A 185 27.18 6.04 9.14
CA GLU A 185 27.00 6.45 10.55
C GLU A 185 28.18 7.29 11.10
N THR A 186 29.39 7.09 10.55
CA THR A 186 30.58 7.85 10.96
C THR A 186 30.77 9.17 10.21
N ILE A 187 30.05 9.36 9.11
CA ILE A 187 30.13 10.57 8.28
C ILE A 187 29.02 11.51 8.71
N GLU A 188 29.37 12.76 9.01
CA GLU A 188 28.39 13.81 9.28
C GLU A 188 27.66 14.12 7.96
N THR A 189 26.38 13.74 7.87
CA THR A 189 25.57 13.90 6.67
C THR A 189 25.08 15.34 6.50
N ASP A 190 24.97 15.78 5.24
CA ASP A 190 24.46 17.11 4.91
C ASP A 190 23.00 17.26 5.36
N LYS A 191 22.65 18.48 5.79
CA LYS A 191 21.32 18.76 6.33
C LYS A 191 20.23 18.70 5.26
N ILE A 192 19.43 17.64 5.25
CA ILE A 192 18.23 17.51 4.41
C ILE A 192 17.05 18.14 5.13
N LEU A 193 16.68 19.35 4.70
CA LEU A 193 15.50 20.06 5.19
C LEU A 193 14.28 19.66 4.36
N TYR A 194 13.22 19.23 5.05
CA TYR A 194 11.92 18.91 4.46
C TYR A 194 10.86 19.92 4.91
N THR A 195 10.15 20.53 3.96
CA THR A 195 9.04 21.45 4.24
C THR A 195 7.72 20.70 4.39
N LEU A 196 7.10 20.83 5.55
CA LEU A 196 5.79 20.27 5.88
C LEU A 196 4.64 21.04 5.20
N PRO A 197 3.43 20.45 5.13
CA PRO A 197 2.26 21.12 4.55
C PRO A 197 1.84 22.42 5.26
N ASP A 198 2.22 22.60 6.53
CA ASP A 198 1.97 23.81 7.32
C ASP A 198 3.03 24.92 7.08
N GLY A 199 4.07 24.62 6.29
CA GLY A 199 5.19 25.52 6.00
C GLY A 199 6.38 25.40 6.97
N ASN A 200 6.27 24.58 8.02
CA ASN A 200 7.38 24.33 8.94
C ASN A 200 8.43 23.44 8.28
N THR A 201 9.71 23.66 8.59
CA THR A 201 10.81 22.83 8.09
C THR A 201 11.31 21.88 9.16
N ILE A 202 11.54 20.62 8.78
CA ILE A 202 12.14 19.58 9.62
C ILE A 202 13.50 19.19 9.03
N ASP A 203 14.50 19.03 9.90
CA ASP A 203 15.79 18.43 9.57
C ASP A 203 15.67 16.90 9.65
N VAL A 204 15.79 16.21 8.51
CA VAL A 204 15.58 14.75 8.39
C VAL A 204 16.90 13.96 8.43
N SER A 205 18.03 14.66 8.42
CA SER A 205 19.38 14.09 8.33
C SER A 205 19.75 13.11 9.45
N PRO A 206 19.44 13.40 10.73
CA PRO A 206 19.76 12.47 11.83
C PRO A 206 18.94 11.17 11.77
N LEU A 207 17.89 11.14 10.96
CA LEU A 207 16.93 10.03 10.86
C LEU A 207 17.27 9.05 9.74
N LEU A 208 18.25 9.40 8.90
CA LEU A 208 18.72 8.62 7.76
C LEU A 208 20.06 7.91 8.03
N ASN A 209 20.73 8.24 9.13
CA ASN A 209 21.93 7.57 9.62
C ASN A 209 21.58 6.32 10.45
#